data_AF-A0A660SGD4-F1
#
_entry.id   AF-A0A660SGD4-F1
#
_cell.length_a   1.000
_cell.length_b   1.000
_cell.length_c   1.000
_cell.angle_alpha   90.00
_cell.angle_beta   90.00
_cell.angle_gamma   90.00
#
_symmetry.space_group_name_H-M   'P 1'
#
loop_
_entity.id
_entity.type
_entity.pdbx_description
1 polymer ?
#
loop_
_entity_poly.entity_id
_entity_poly.type
_entity_poly.pdbx_seq_one_letter_code
_entity_poly.pdbx_strand_id
1 'polypeptide(L)'
;MSRLKLMVVVGITVGVVYYLTTSRYLPWGDGAEFYLAAKNLGIPHPSGYPLFLILARVFLSFAPTPFTLNLLSSGFTIATAILLSLILYHFTSDSIISSALAIFFAFGRVVWLQSIVGEVYSLNMLLLTLLFITLIKSDHPLPIFLYLTGLALTNHLTSLFYIIPAGIYLLSQRSTRAEYLPFLLIPLFLYLYFPIRSRADPIPDTFNPEGLSGLLQLISGRIFHYRTFFFDLNYLIQSFWGFLKAVWWQFLIISPFGIYGLMRIEKRFRGLISFMISIPFCYILFYNIPDKDGYYLPIFLLWLILIGIGMASLLPSSYRKLLILLPVAGFILNFRHCDLSHDSSLEDLTQSIFKTLPDSSIFFSDDFFLYYSMIEKGRDGNIALVLDFYLRFRWYLDQLSAKITIPEEVRPLLRRCDQELRSADRIEYGEISKQYCNLIKREIVTANLKKRPIFTFIYQDGNWPKRWLDLYLETRGLYYRLLREPPQLSDFPLPLPSSNRYRLDYFTNEDARTVVKKFAAAYNRRGIIRTQMGDLKRAVEDFQRSLGYDPKYYQVMGNLGLAYLFQGDTVNCCRWLRRYLESGYEDDKTPLIRGVYKEICR
;
A
#
# COMPACT_ATOMS: atom_id res chain seq x y z
N MET A 1 -25.29 -10.56 -29.25
CA MET A 1 -23.84 -10.42 -29.49
C MET A 1 -23.18 -11.79 -29.32
N SER A 2 -22.22 -12.19 -30.18
CA SER A 2 -21.52 -13.48 -29.95
C SER A 2 -20.62 -13.38 -28.71
N ARG A 3 -20.35 -14.51 -28.04
CA ARG A 3 -19.44 -14.55 -26.87
C ARG A 3 -18.08 -13.96 -27.20
N LEU A 4 -17.57 -14.19 -28.41
CA LEU A 4 -16.32 -13.59 -28.89
C LEU A 4 -16.39 -12.05 -28.93
N LYS A 5 -17.45 -11.48 -29.50
CA LYS A 5 -17.63 -10.01 -29.54
C LYS A 5 -17.71 -9.42 -28.13
N LEU A 6 -18.39 -10.10 -27.21
CA LEU A 6 -18.45 -9.70 -25.79
C LEU A 6 -17.05 -9.62 -25.16
N MET A 7 -16.24 -10.68 -25.32
CA MET A 7 -14.88 -10.74 -24.78
C MET A 7 -13.99 -9.63 -25.36
N VAL A 8 -14.07 -9.39 -26.68
CA VAL A 8 -13.28 -8.36 -27.37
C VAL A 8 -13.64 -6.97 -26.87
N VAL A 9 -14.93 -6.64 -26.76
CA VAL A 9 -15.39 -5.33 -26.28
C VAL A 9 -14.91 -5.07 -24.86
N VAL A 10 -15.10 -6.03 -23.95
CA VAL A 10 -14.69 -5.88 -22.54
C VAL A 10 -13.16 -5.78 -22.45
N GLY A 11 -12.44 -6.69 -23.11
CA GLY A 11 -10.98 -6.76 -23.05
C GLY A 11 -10.30 -5.50 -23.59
N ILE A 12 -10.71 -4.99 -24.76
CA ILE A 12 -10.14 -3.77 -25.33
C ILE A 12 -10.47 -2.54 -24.47
N THR A 13 -11.73 -2.40 -24.05
CA THR A 13 -12.17 -1.22 -23.29
C THR A 13 -11.43 -1.11 -21.96
N VAL A 14 -11.36 -2.21 -21.20
CA VAL A 14 -10.62 -2.23 -19.92
C VAL A 14 -9.12 -2.12 -20.17
N GLY A 15 -8.60 -2.83 -21.17
CA GLY A 15 -7.17 -2.87 -21.48
C GLY A 15 -6.57 -1.52 -21.85
N VAL A 16 -7.25 -0.73 -22.67
CA VAL A 16 -6.80 0.62 -23.04
C VAL A 16 -6.74 1.52 -21.81
N VAL A 17 -7.81 1.55 -21.01
CA VAL A 17 -7.88 2.41 -19.83
C VAL A 17 -6.83 2.02 -18.80
N TYR A 18 -6.67 0.73 -18.52
CA TYR A 18 -5.65 0.26 -17.58
C TYR A 18 -4.26 0.58 -18.09
N TYR A 19 -3.92 0.25 -19.34
CA TYR A 19 -2.61 0.59 -19.92
C TYR A 19 -2.25 2.07 -19.79
N LEU A 20 -3.23 2.97 -19.96
CA LEU A 20 -3.02 4.42 -19.84
C LEU A 20 -2.82 4.87 -18.39
N THR A 21 -3.55 4.28 -17.44
CA THR A 21 -3.55 4.69 -16.02
C THR A 21 -2.60 3.90 -15.11
N THR A 22 -2.06 2.79 -15.59
CA THR A 22 -1.12 1.94 -14.83
C THR A 22 0.09 2.73 -14.37
N SER A 23 0.46 2.59 -13.09
CA SER A 23 1.61 3.28 -12.53
C SER A 23 2.87 2.92 -13.31
N ARG A 24 3.62 3.94 -13.75
CA ARG A 24 4.88 3.77 -14.48
C ARG A 24 6.07 3.56 -13.54
N TYR A 25 5.93 3.97 -12.29
CA TYR A 25 6.98 4.03 -11.29
C TYR A 25 6.75 2.98 -10.20
N LEU A 26 7.68 2.91 -9.24
CA LEU A 26 7.46 2.11 -8.04
C LEU A 26 6.23 2.64 -7.30
N PRO A 27 5.15 1.85 -7.20
CA PRO A 27 3.95 2.28 -6.52
C PRO A 27 4.17 2.26 -5.00
N TRP A 28 3.32 3.00 -4.30
CA TRP A 28 3.12 2.83 -2.85
C TRP A 28 2.54 1.45 -2.53
N GLY A 29 2.49 1.10 -1.25
CA GLY A 29 2.05 -0.23 -0.83
C GLY A 29 3.13 -1.29 -1.01
N ASP A 30 2.73 -2.55 -1.08
CA ASP A 30 3.65 -3.68 -1.11
C ASP A 30 4.32 -3.85 -2.49
N GLY A 31 3.84 -3.13 -3.51
CA GLY A 31 4.35 -3.23 -4.88
C GLY A 31 5.86 -2.97 -5.03
N ALA A 32 6.45 -2.10 -4.20
CA ALA A 32 7.89 -1.87 -4.21
C ALA A 32 8.69 -3.10 -3.73
N GLU A 33 8.21 -3.77 -2.68
CA GLU A 33 8.81 -5.00 -2.18
C GLU A 33 8.61 -6.14 -3.18
N PHE A 34 7.41 -6.29 -3.75
CA PHE A 34 7.13 -7.32 -4.75
C PHE A 34 7.99 -7.17 -6.00
N TYR A 35 8.19 -5.93 -6.47
CA TYR A 35 9.09 -5.66 -7.59
C TYR A 35 10.52 -6.07 -7.26
N LEU A 36 11.04 -5.65 -6.11
CA LEU A 36 12.40 -6.01 -5.69
C LEU A 36 12.55 -7.53 -5.51
N ALA A 37 11.60 -8.18 -4.84
CA ALA A 37 11.60 -9.63 -4.64
C ALA A 37 11.54 -10.39 -5.96
N ALA A 38 10.66 -10.01 -6.89
CA ALA A 38 10.59 -10.66 -8.21
C ALA A 38 11.85 -10.42 -9.04
N LYS A 39 12.43 -9.21 -9.00
CA LYS A 39 13.67 -8.86 -9.71
C LYS A 39 14.88 -9.63 -9.17
N ASN A 40 14.98 -9.80 -7.85
CA ASN A 40 16.12 -10.43 -7.18
C ASN A 40 15.92 -11.93 -6.87
N LEU A 41 14.78 -12.51 -7.27
CA LEU A 41 14.36 -13.85 -6.84
C LEU A 41 14.39 -13.99 -5.30
N GLY A 42 13.91 -12.94 -4.62
CA GLY A 42 13.80 -12.83 -3.17
C GLY A 42 12.45 -13.27 -2.62
N ILE A 43 12.29 -13.03 -1.32
CA ILE A 43 11.21 -13.52 -0.47
C ILE A 43 10.62 -12.33 0.31
N PRO A 44 9.45 -11.83 -0.10
CA PRO A 44 8.80 -10.68 0.51
C PRO A 44 8.15 -11.07 1.85
N HIS A 45 7.43 -10.13 2.46
CA HIS A 45 6.66 -10.40 3.66
C HIS A 45 5.70 -11.61 3.53
N PRO A 46 5.29 -12.22 4.66
CA PRO A 46 4.32 -13.31 4.67
C PRO A 46 2.99 -12.99 3.97
N SER A 47 2.40 -13.92 3.23
CA SER A 47 2.74 -15.36 3.18
C SER A 47 3.75 -15.75 2.09
N GLY A 48 4.47 -14.78 1.52
CA GLY A 48 5.57 -14.97 0.57
C GLY A 48 5.17 -15.23 -0.89
N TYR A 49 3.90 -15.54 -1.18
CA TYR A 49 3.28 -15.38 -2.51
C TYR A 49 4.02 -16.05 -3.70
N PRO A 50 4.46 -17.33 -3.62
CA PRO A 50 5.41 -17.89 -4.58
C PRO A 50 4.86 -17.95 -6.02
N LEU A 51 3.54 -18.19 -6.20
CA LEU A 51 2.96 -18.17 -7.55
C LEU A 51 3.08 -16.79 -8.20
N PHE A 52 2.72 -15.73 -7.48
CA PHE A 52 2.80 -14.36 -7.97
C PHE A 52 4.25 -13.99 -8.29
N LEU A 53 5.21 -14.30 -7.40
CA LEU A 53 6.62 -13.98 -7.61
C LEU A 53 7.22 -14.68 -8.84
N ILE A 54 6.87 -15.94 -9.07
CA ILE A 54 7.37 -16.68 -10.23
C ILE A 54 6.81 -16.07 -11.53
N LEU A 55 5.51 -15.76 -11.56
CA LEU A 55 4.89 -15.10 -12.72
C LEU A 55 5.48 -13.70 -12.94
N ALA A 56 5.67 -12.93 -11.87
CA ALA A 56 6.31 -11.63 -11.89
C ALA A 56 7.73 -11.71 -12.43
N ARG A 57 8.54 -12.68 -11.98
CA ARG A 57 9.91 -12.89 -12.49
C ARG A 57 9.92 -13.19 -13.98
N VAL A 58 9.05 -14.07 -14.44
CA VAL A 58 8.93 -14.40 -15.87
C VAL A 58 8.57 -13.14 -16.65
N PHE A 59 7.61 -12.35 -16.17
CA PHE A 59 7.18 -11.14 -16.87
C PHE A 59 8.24 -10.04 -16.88
N LEU A 60 8.98 -9.87 -15.77
CA LEU A 60 10.11 -8.95 -15.67
C LEU A 60 11.30 -9.34 -16.55
N SER A 61 11.40 -10.60 -16.99
CA SER A 61 12.45 -11.02 -17.93
C SER A 61 12.30 -10.39 -19.32
N PHE A 62 11.09 -9.96 -19.70
CA PHE A 62 10.87 -9.20 -20.94
C PHE A 62 11.33 -7.75 -20.82
N ALA A 63 11.05 -7.12 -19.68
CA ALA A 63 11.48 -5.77 -19.36
C ALA A 63 11.49 -5.57 -17.83
N PRO A 64 12.63 -5.36 -17.17
CA PRO A 64 12.72 -5.33 -15.72
C PRO A 64 12.35 -3.95 -15.15
N THR A 65 11.15 -3.44 -15.42
CA THR A 65 10.69 -2.12 -14.96
C THR A 65 9.51 -2.26 -13.99
N PRO A 66 9.30 -1.31 -13.05
CA PRO A 66 8.11 -1.30 -12.20
C PRO A 66 6.81 -1.33 -13.02
N PHE A 67 6.78 -0.58 -14.13
CA PHE A 67 5.66 -0.57 -15.06
C PHE A 67 5.30 -1.97 -15.58
N THR A 68 6.30 -2.80 -15.90
CA THR A 68 6.07 -4.18 -16.36
C THR A 68 5.35 -5.02 -15.31
N LEU A 69 5.76 -4.93 -14.03
CA LEU A 69 5.07 -5.62 -12.95
C LEU A 69 3.64 -5.10 -12.77
N ASN A 70 3.45 -3.79 -12.80
CA ASN A 70 2.13 -3.18 -12.63
C ASN A 70 1.17 -3.59 -13.77
N LEU A 71 1.69 -3.73 -15.00
CA LEU A 71 0.94 -4.26 -16.14
C LEU A 71 0.53 -5.72 -15.97
N LEU A 72 1.34 -6.55 -15.30
CA LEU A 72 0.98 -7.94 -15.03
C LEU A 72 -0.32 -8.00 -14.21
N SER A 73 -0.41 -7.20 -13.15
CA SER A 73 -1.64 -7.06 -12.35
C SER A 73 -2.83 -6.57 -13.18
N SER A 74 -2.59 -5.58 -14.04
CA SER A 74 -3.63 -5.08 -14.95
C SER A 74 -4.13 -6.18 -15.88
N GLY A 75 -3.22 -7.01 -16.39
CA GLY A 75 -3.52 -8.19 -17.21
C GLY A 75 -4.42 -9.21 -16.51
N PHE A 76 -4.16 -9.51 -15.23
CA PHE A 76 -5.00 -10.42 -14.45
C PHE A 76 -6.42 -9.89 -14.26
N THR A 77 -6.58 -8.58 -14.02
CA THR A 77 -7.92 -7.99 -13.92
C THR A 77 -8.62 -7.89 -15.27
N ILE A 78 -7.92 -7.61 -16.37
CA ILE A 78 -8.51 -7.65 -17.72
C ILE A 78 -9.05 -9.06 -18.01
N ALA A 79 -8.26 -10.10 -17.73
CA ALA A 79 -8.70 -11.48 -17.86
C ALA A 79 -9.92 -11.78 -16.95
N THR A 80 -9.90 -11.27 -15.71
CA THR A 80 -11.03 -11.41 -14.79
C THR A 80 -12.29 -10.73 -15.33
N ALA A 81 -12.22 -9.51 -15.84
CA ALA A 81 -13.36 -8.80 -16.41
C ALA A 81 -13.95 -9.53 -17.62
N ILE A 82 -13.09 -10.07 -18.50
CA ILE A 82 -13.51 -10.91 -19.63
C ILE A 82 -14.27 -12.15 -19.12
N LEU A 83 -13.70 -12.90 -18.18
CA LEU A 83 -14.33 -14.09 -17.62
C LEU A 83 -15.64 -13.76 -16.89
N LEU A 84 -15.66 -12.66 -16.15
CA LEU A 84 -16.84 -12.18 -15.43
C LEU A 84 -17.97 -11.79 -16.38
N SER A 85 -17.66 -11.22 -17.55
CA SER A 85 -18.65 -10.98 -18.60
C SER A 85 -19.30 -12.28 -19.10
N LEU A 86 -18.52 -13.37 -19.19
CA LEU A 86 -19.02 -14.69 -19.59
C LEU A 86 -19.87 -15.33 -18.49
N ILE A 87 -19.46 -15.20 -17.23
CA ILE A 87 -20.24 -15.66 -16.07
C ILE A 87 -21.56 -14.91 -15.99
N LEU A 88 -21.53 -13.58 -16.09
CA LEU A 88 -22.74 -12.77 -16.12
C LEU A 88 -23.64 -13.19 -17.28
N TYR A 89 -23.09 -13.37 -18.49
CA TYR A 89 -23.88 -13.82 -19.65
C TYR A 89 -24.51 -15.20 -19.45
N HIS A 90 -23.84 -16.11 -18.74
CA HIS A 90 -24.40 -17.41 -18.38
C HIS A 90 -25.67 -17.27 -17.52
N PHE A 91 -25.68 -16.35 -16.56
CA PHE A 91 -26.83 -16.15 -15.66
C PHE A 91 -27.91 -15.22 -16.21
N THR A 92 -27.55 -14.21 -17.00
CA THR A 92 -28.49 -13.17 -17.47
C THR A 92 -29.01 -13.45 -18.87
N SER A 93 -28.28 -14.21 -19.68
CA SER A 93 -28.48 -14.34 -21.14
C SER A 93 -28.56 -12.98 -21.88
N ASP A 94 -28.06 -11.90 -21.27
CA ASP A 94 -28.17 -10.55 -21.79
C ASP A 94 -26.78 -9.92 -21.96
N SER A 95 -26.38 -9.75 -23.21
CA SER A 95 -25.04 -9.25 -23.51
C SER A 95 -24.80 -7.81 -23.07
N ILE A 96 -25.83 -6.97 -22.97
CA ILE A 96 -25.69 -5.57 -22.55
C ILE A 96 -25.42 -5.53 -21.05
N ILE A 97 -26.22 -6.26 -20.26
CA ILE A 97 -26.00 -6.38 -18.80
C ILE A 97 -24.60 -6.92 -18.53
N SER A 98 -24.22 -8.00 -19.23
CA SER A 98 -22.93 -8.67 -19.02
C SER A 98 -21.73 -7.78 -19.37
N SER A 99 -21.74 -7.10 -20.51
CA SER A 99 -20.64 -6.21 -20.88
C SER A 99 -20.59 -4.97 -19.99
N ALA A 100 -21.74 -4.35 -19.73
CA ALA A 100 -21.80 -3.12 -18.96
C ALA A 100 -21.34 -3.34 -17.52
N LEU A 101 -21.80 -4.40 -16.86
CA LEU A 101 -21.40 -4.70 -15.49
C LEU A 101 -19.94 -5.14 -15.38
N ALA A 102 -19.42 -5.93 -16.33
CA ALA A 102 -18.02 -6.34 -16.30
C ALA A 102 -17.06 -5.14 -16.47
N ILE A 103 -17.35 -4.22 -17.40
CA ILE A 103 -16.55 -3.00 -17.58
C ILE A 103 -16.73 -2.06 -16.38
N PHE A 104 -17.97 -1.89 -15.90
CA PHE A 104 -18.24 -1.07 -14.72
C PHE A 104 -17.52 -1.58 -13.46
N PHE A 105 -17.44 -2.90 -13.28
CA PHE A 105 -16.66 -3.51 -12.21
C PHE A 105 -15.17 -3.15 -12.30
N ALA A 106 -14.59 -3.25 -13.48
CA ALA A 106 -13.20 -2.85 -13.70
C ALA A 106 -12.97 -1.33 -13.51
N PHE A 107 -13.98 -0.50 -13.78
CA PHE A 107 -13.92 0.96 -13.57
C PHE A 107 -14.41 1.41 -12.19
N GLY A 108 -14.71 0.48 -11.29
CA GLY A 108 -14.94 0.78 -9.87
C GLY A 108 -13.63 1.12 -9.17
N ARG A 109 -13.67 2.08 -8.24
CA ARG A 109 -12.46 2.68 -7.65
C ARG A 109 -11.51 1.65 -7.04
N VAL A 110 -12.06 0.72 -6.27
CA VAL A 110 -11.30 -0.25 -5.48
C VAL A 110 -10.64 -1.27 -6.41
N VAL A 111 -11.41 -1.87 -7.31
CA VAL A 111 -10.88 -2.81 -8.31
C VAL A 111 -9.82 -2.14 -9.18
N TRP A 112 -10.05 -0.91 -9.63
CA TRP A 112 -9.13 -0.20 -10.50
C TRP A 112 -7.79 0.05 -9.81
N LEU A 113 -7.77 0.67 -8.62
CA LEU A 113 -6.52 0.96 -7.88
C LEU A 113 -5.69 -0.30 -7.61
N GLN A 114 -6.35 -1.40 -7.25
CA GLN A 114 -5.73 -2.69 -6.98
C GLN A 114 -5.23 -3.43 -8.25
N SER A 115 -5.59 -2.93 -9.43
CA SER A 115 -5.22 -3.54 -10.72
C SER A 115 -4.08 -2.82 -11.43
N ILE A 116 -3.79 -1.59 -11.05
CA ILE A 116 -2.78 -0.73 -11.70
C ILE A 116 -1.45 -0.66 -10.94
N VAL A 117 -1.33 -1.50 -9.92
CA VAL A 117 -0.19 -1.66 -9.02
C VAL A 117 0.17 -3.15 -8.93
N GLY A 118 1.47 -3.43 -8.89
CA GLY A 118 2.06 -4.76 -8.88
C GLY A 118 1.86 -5.54 -7.58
N GLU A 119 0.63 -5.96 -7.30
CA GLU A 119 0.25 -6.71 -6.11
C GLU A 119 -0.54 -8.00 -6.40
N VAL A 120 -0.68 -8.82 -5.35
CA VAL A 120 -1.20 -10.21 -5.40
C VAL A 120 -2.72 -10.32 -5.54
N TYR A 121 -3.45 -9.23 -5.30
CA TYR A 121 -4.91 -9.22 -5.23
C TYR A 121 -5.58 -9.43 -6.60
N SER A 122 -5.00 -8.87 -7.66
CA SER A 122 -5.50 -9.04 -9.04
C SER A 122 -5.42 -10.50 -9.51
N LEU A 123 -4.30 -11.18 -9.22
CA LEU A 123 -4.14 -12.61 -9.46
C LEU A 123 -5.08 -13.45 -8.61
N ASN A 124 -5.27 -13.06 -7.34
CA ASN A 124 -6.21 -13.73 -6.45
C ASN A 124 -7.64 -13.68 -7.02
N MET A 125 -8.06 -12.51 -7.53
CA MET A 125 -9.37 -12.32 -8.13
C MET A 125 -9.55 -13.19 -9.39
N LEU A 126 -8.52 -13.30 -10.23
CA LEU A 126 -8.53 -14.18 -11.41
C LEU A 126 -8.67 -15.67 -11.00
N LEU A 127 -7.90 -16.13 -10.02
CA LEU A 127 -7.96 -17.51 -9.53
C LEU A 127 -9.33 -17.85 -8.94
N LEU A 128 -9.91 -16.93 -8.15
CA LEU A 128 -11.26 -17.10 -7.60
C LEU A 128 -12.34 -17.08 -8.69
N THR A 129 -12.17 -16.28 -9.75
CA THR A 129 -13.05 -16.29 -10.93
C THR A 129 -13.03 -17.66 -11.62
N LEU A 130 -11.83 -18.21 -11.84
CA LEU A 130 -11.65 -19.52 -12.45
C LEU A 130 -12.22 -20.64 -11.58
N LEU A 131 -12.01 -20.58 -10.25
CA LEU A 131 -12.63 -21.50 -9.29
C LEU A 131 -14.15 -21.43 -9.37
N PHE A 132 -14.74 -20.23 -9.41
CA PHE A 132 -16.19 -20.07 -9.55
C PHE A 132 -16.73 -20.66 -10.85
N ILE A 133 -15.98 -20.56 -11.97
CA ILE A 133 -16.35 -21.20 -13.24
C ILE A 133 -16.48 -22.73 -13.09
N THR A 134 -15.62 -23.38 -12.31
CA THR A 134 -15.74 -24.83 -12.06
C THR A 134 -17.00 -25.20 -11.27
N LEU A 135 -17.54 -24.28 -10.47
CA LEU A 135 -18.76 -24.51 -9.69
C LEU A 135 -20.03 -24.44 -10.54
N ILE A 136 -20.05 -23.57 -11.55
CA ILE A 136 -21.24 -23.36 -12.40
C ILE A 136 -21.29 -24.28 -13.62
N LYS A 137 -20.16 -24.91 -13.98
CA LYS A 137 -20.11 -25.90 -15.05
C LYS A 137 -20.83 -27.19 -14.63
N SER A 138 -21.66 -27.73 -15.52
CA SER A 138 -22.48 -28.92 -15.28
C SER A 138 -21.66 -30.19 -15.00
N ASP A 139 -20.45 -30.29 -15.56
CA ASP A 139 -19.55 -31.42 -15.36
C ASP A 139 -18.70 -31.29 -14.09
N HIS A 140 -18.75 -30.15 -13.39
CA HIS A 140 -18.06 -29.89 -12.12
C HIS A 140 -16.63 -30.48 -12.10
N PRO A 141 -15.69 -29.92 -12.89
CA PRO A 141 -14.41 -30.56 -13.17
C PRO A 141 -13.47 -30.52 -11.94
N LEU A 142 -13.66 -31.48 -11.03
CA LEU A 142 -12.97 -31.57 -9.74
C LEU A 142 -11.43 -31.54 -9.86
N PRO A 143 -10.76 -32.22 -10.82
CA PRO A 143 -9.30 -32.09 -10.99
C PRO A 143 -8.85 -30.65 -11.27
N ILE A 144 -9.59 -29.91 -12.10
CA ILE A 144 -9.29 -28.49 -12.39
C ILE A 144 -9.50 -27.64 -11.14
N PHE A 145 -10.58 -27.87 -10.40
CA PHE A 145 -10.83 -27.17 -9.13
C PHE A 145 -9.71 -27.42 -8.11
N LEU A 146 -9.23 -28.66 -7.97
CA LEU A 146 -8.14 -29.01 -7.06
C LEU A 146 -6.81 -28.36 -7.47
N TYR A 147 -6.52 -28.33 -8.77
CA TYR A 147 -5.33 -27.63 -9.29
C TYR A 147 -5.38 -26.12 -9.06
N LEU A 148 -6.51 -25.48 -9.36
CA LEU A 148 -6.71 -24.06 -9.07
C LEU A 148 -6.68 -23.77 -7.56
N THR A 149 -7.16 -24.70 -6.74
CA THR A 149 -7.06 -24.61 -5.27
C THR A 149 -5.60 -24.56 -4.84
N GLY A 150 -4.76 -25.49 -5.33
CA GLY A 150 -3.33 -25.46 -5.04
C GLY A 150 -2.67 -24.14 -5.45
N LEU A 151 -2.97 -23.64 -6.65
CA LEU A 151 -2.46 -22.35 -7.13
C LEU A 151 -2.92 -21.17 -6.26
N ALA A 152 -4.20 -21.12 -5.89
CA ALA A 152 -4.77 -20.08 -5.05
C ALA A 152 -4.15 -20.08 -3.65
N LEU A 153 -3.87 -21.26 -3.07
CA LEU A 153 -3.17 -21.38 -1.79
C LEU A 153 -1.72 -20.93 -1.86
N THR A 154 -1.07 -20.99 -3.03
CA THR A 154 0.27 -20.43 -3.29
C THR A 154 0.26 -18.96 -3.69
N ASN A 155 -0.93 -18.32 -3.72
CA ASN A 155 -1.07 -16.91 -4.02
C ASN A 155 -1.63 -16.11 -2.85
N HIS A 156 -2.75 -16.49 -2.22
CA HIS A 156 -3.29 -15.69 -1.12
C HIS A 156 -4.18 -16.52 -0.19
N LEU A 157 -3.90 -16.48 1.12
CA LEU A 157 -4.59 -17.31 2.11
C LEU A 157 -6.09 -17.01 2.25
N THR A 158 -6.54 -15.78 1.93
CA THR A 158 -7.98 -15.46 1.95
C THR A 158 -8.79 -16.28 0.94
N SER A 159 -8.14 -16.91 -0.04
CA SER A 159 -8.81 -17.87 -0.92
C SER A 159 -9.48 -19.02 -0.16
N LEU A 160 -9.01 -19.35 1.04
CA LEU A 160 -9.62 -20.39 1.88
C LEU A 160 -11.10 -20.14 2.20
N PHE A 161 -11.51 -18.86 2.35
CA PHE A 161 -12.92 -18.50 2.58
C PHE A 161 -13.85 -18.92 1.43
N TYR A 162 -13.28 -19.11 0.24
CA TYR A 162 -14.01 -19.49 -0.96
C TYR A 162 -13.76 -20.97 -1.32
N ILE A 163 -12.52 -21.44 -1.20
CA ILE A 163 -12.14 -22.82 -1.51
C ILE A 163 -12.86 -23.82 -0.61
N ILE A 164 -12.90 -23.59 0.71
CA ILE A 164 -13.48 -24.55 1.65
C ILE A 164 -14.96 -24.82 1.35
N PRO A 165 -15.84 -23.81 1.34
CA PRO A 165 -17.25 -24.06 1.07
C PRO A 165 -17.51 -24.52 -0.38
N ALA A 166 -16.71 -24.06 -1.35
CA ALA A 166 -16.75 -24.56 -2.74
C ALA A 166 -16.37 -26.05 -2.83
N GLY A 167 -15.34 -26.47 -2.10
CA GLY A 167 -14.88 -27.85 -2.03
C GLY A 167 -15.93 -28.74 -1.39
N ILE A 168 -16.49 -28.34 -0.24
CA ILE A 168 -17.60 -29.07 0.40
C ILE A 168 -18.77 -29.23 -0.58
N TYR A 169 -19.13 -28.16 -1.29
CA TYR A 169 -20.18 -28.22 -2.30
C TYR A 169 -19.84 -29.22 -3.41
N LEU A 170 -18.65 -29.16 -4.02
CA LEU A 170 -18.26 -30.07 -5.10
C LEU A 170 -18.19 -31.54 -4.66
N LEU A 171 -17.67 -31.78 -3.46
CA LEU A 171 -17.60 -33.12 -2.85
C LEU A 171 -18.98 -33.69 -2.51
N SER A 172 -19.98 -32.83 -2.26
CA SER A 172 -21.36 -33.27 -2.12
C SER A 172 -21.99 -33.74 -3.45
N GLN A 173 -21.44 -33.30 -4.59
CA GLN A 173 -21.93 -33.65 -5.92
C GLN A 173 -21.20 -34.85 -6.53
N ARG A 174 -19.96 -35.14 -6.10
CA ARG A 174 -19.11 -36.20 -6.66
C ARG A 174 -18.19 -36.81 -5.60
N SER A 175 -17.92 -38.11 -5.71
CA SER A 175 -16.91 -38.77 -4.89
C SER A 175 -15.49 -38.37 -5.32
N THR A 176 -14.61 -38.20 -4.34
CA THR A 176 -13.18 -38.10 -4.57
C THR A 176 -12.57 -39.46 -4.84
N ARG A 177 -11.56 -39.45 -5.70
CA ARG A 177 -10.68 -40.59 -5.94
C ARG A 177 -9.27 -40.18 -5.57
N ALA A 178 -8.49 -41.12 -5.02
CA ALA A 178 -7.09 -40.86 -4.64
C ALA A 178 -6.25 -40.37 -5.83
N GLU A 179 -6.60 -40.76 -7.06
CA GLU A 179 -6.00 -40.31 -8.32
C GLU A 179 -6.12 -38.79 -8.56
N TYR A 180 -7.00 -38.08 -7.84
CA TYR A 180 -7.14 -36.63 -7.96
C TYR A 180 -6.23 -35.84 -7.01
N LEU A 181 -5.63 -36.48 -6.02
CA LEU A 181 -4.74 -35.83 -5.05
C LEU A 181 -3.54 -35.11 -5.72
N PRO A 182 -2.88 -35.66 -6.76
CA PRO A 182 -1.80 -34.97 -7.45
C PRO A 182 -2.19 -33.59 -8.01
N PHE A 183 -3.44 -33.39 -8.44
CA PHE A 183 -3.87 -32.08 -8.95
C PHE A 183 -3.80 -31.00 -7.89
N LEU A 184 -4.10 -31.32 -6.61
CA LEU A 184 -3.93 -30.40 -5.50
C LEU A 184 -2.46 -30.23 -5.10
N LEU A 185 -1.70 -31.32 -5.06
CA LEU A 185 -0.33 -31.32 -4.53
C LEU A 185 0.68 -30.67 -5.48
N ILE A 186 0.53 -30.85 -6.80
CA ILE A 186 1.50 -30.34 -7.80
C ILE A 186 1.73 -28.82 -7.65
N PRO A 187 0.70 -27.95 -7.61
CA PRO A 187 0.90 -26.53 -7.39
C PRO A 187 1.55 -26.20 -6.04
N LEU A 188 1.29 -26.98 -4.98
CA LEU A 188 1.85 -26.70 -3.66
C LEU A 188 3.38 -26.84 -3.61
N PHE A 189 3.99 -27.56 -4.56
CA PHE A 189 5.44 -27.59 -4.70
C PHE A 189 6.06 -26.22 -5.02
N LEU A 190 5.27 -25.22 -5.45
CA LEU A 190 5.75 -23.85 -5.61
C LEU A 190 6.28 -23.27 -4.28
N TYR A 191 5.85 -23.78 -3.12
CA TYR A 191 6.43 -23.40 -1.82
C TYR A 191 7.91 -23.79 -1.66
N LEU A 192 8.42 -24.74 -2.46
CA LEU A 192 9.86 -25.06 -2.49
C LEU A 192 10.70 -23.89 -3.01
N TYR A 193 10.09 -22.90 -3.67
CA TYR A 193 10.75 -21.65 -4.04
C TYR A 193 11.48 -21.03 -2.85
N PHE A 194 10.87 -21.00 -1.66
CA PHE A 194 11.43 -20.32 -0.49
C PHE A 194 12.75 -20.91 0.03
N PRO A 195 12.83 -22.19 0.45
CA PRO A 195 14.09 -22.76 0.94
C PRO A 195 15.17 -22.84 -0.14
N ILE A 196 14.79 -22.97 -1.43
CA ILE A 196 15.75 -22.98 -2.54
C ILE A 196 16.34 -21.59 -2.75
N ARG A 197 15.51 -20.54 -2.72
CA ARG A 197 15.95 -19.17 -2.97
C ARG A 197 16.68 -18.55 -1.79
N SER A 198 16.25 -18.84 -0.56
CA SER A 198 16.86 -18.30 0.66
C SER A 198 18.34 -18.63 0.77
N ARG A 199 18.77 -19.83 0.33
CA ARG A 199 20.20 -20.25 0.25
C ARG A 199 21.12 -19.38 -0.61
N ALA A 200 20.54 -18.52 -1.45
CA ALA A 200 21.29 -17.57 -2.27
C ALA A 200 21.35 -16.17 -1.63
N ASP A 201 20.94 -16.02 -0.36
CA ASP A 201 20.87 -14.78 0.41
C ASP A 201 20.23 -13.61 -0.38
N PRO A 202 19.01 -13.78 -0.93
CA PRO A 202 18.41 -12.75 -1.75
C PRO A 202 17.94 -11.56 -0.90
N ILE A 203 17.62 -10.44 -1.55
CA ILE A 203 17.04 -9.26 -0.87
C ILE A 203 15.71 -8.91 -1.54
N PRO A 204 14.58 -8.93 -0.81
CA PRO A 204 14.42 -9.37 0.58
C PRO A 204 14.58 -10.89 0.75
N ASP A 205 14.85 -11.34 1.98
CA ASP A 205 14.85 -12.75 2.40
C ASP A 205 14.15 -12.89 3.77
N THR A 206 12.86 -12.56 3.77
CA THR A 206 12.09 -12.46 5.01
C THR A 206 12.03 -13.80 5.75
N PHE A 207 12.44 -13.80 7.02
CA PHE A 207 12.55 -14.98 7.92
C PHE A 207 13.65 -15.99 7.61
N ASN A 208 14.44 -15.83 6.54
CA ASN A 208 15.40 -16.84 6.08
C ASN A 208 14.78 -18.27 6.11
N PRO A 209 13.84 -18.58 5.21
CA PRO A 209 13.06 -19.81 5.22
C PRO A 209 13.82 -21.04 4.69
N GLU A 210 15.15 -21.11 4.84
CA GLU A 210 15.94 -22.32 4.57
C GLU A 210 15.53 -23.49 5.48
N GLY A 211 15.26 -23.18 6.75
CA GLY A 211 14.83 -24.13 7.76
C GLY A 211 13.31 -24.17 7.93
N LEU A 212 12.81 -25.29 8.48
CA LEU A 212 11.37 -25.50 8.70
C LEU A 212 10.73 -24.39 9.56
N SER A 213 11.44 -23.86 10.56
CA SER A 213 10.91 -22.78 11.42
C SER A 213 10.65 -21.49 10.65
N GLY A 214 11.61 -21.03 9.84
CA GLY A 214 11.47 -19.84 9.01
C GLY A 214 10.38 -20.03 7.95
N LEU A 215 10.36 -21.19 7.30
CA LEU A 215 9.34 -21.56 6.32
C LEU A 215 7.92 -21.53 6.92
N LEU A 216 7.72 -22.14 8.10
CA LEU A 216 6.41 -22.15 8.75
C LEU A 216 5.99 -20.74 9.20
N GLN A 217 6.93 -19.92 9.69
CA GLN A 217 6.64 -18.52 10.05
C GLN A 217 6.22 -17.71 8.82
N LEU A 218 6.91 -17.90 7.69
CA LEU A 218 6.59 -17.25 6.43
C LEU A 218 5.22 -17.68 5.91
N ILE A 219 4.96 -18.98 5.76
CA ILE A 219 3.70 -19.45 5.16
C ILE A 219 2.49 -19.15 6.05
N SER A 220 2.63 -19.28 7.37
CA SER A 220 1.50 -19.08 8.30
C SER A 220 1.09 -17.61 8.49
N GLY A 221 1.97 -16.66 8.12
CA GLY A 221 1.74 -15.23 8.39
C GLY A 221 1.59 -14.92 9.88
N ARG A 222 2.17 -15.75 10.77
CA ARG A 222 1.96 -15.67 12.23
C ARG A 222 2.25 -14.27 12.80
N ILE A 223 3.21 -13.55 12.23
CA ILE A 223 3.54 -12.20 12.67
C ILE A 223 2.40 -11.19 12.51
N PHE A 224 1.41 -11.45 11.66
CA PHE A 224 0.25 -10.57 11.47
C PHE A 224 -0.97 -11.02 12.26
N HIS A 225 -0.90 -12.16 12.96
CA HIS A 225 -2.06 -12.68 13.67
C HIS A 225 -2.55 -11.70 14.73
N TYR A 226 -1.67 -10.96 15.42
CA TYR A 226 -2.09 -9.95 16.42
C TYR A 226 -3.05 -8.89 15.85
N ARG A 227 -3.07 -8.67 14.54
CA ARG A 227 -4.02 -7.75 13.88
C ARG A 227 -5.39 -8.38 13.60
N THR A 228 -5.49 -9.70 13.56
CA THR A 228 -6.75 -10.44 13.32
C THR A 228 -7.55 -10.60 14.61
N PHE A 229 -8.87 -10.71 14.51
CA PHE A 229 -9.76 -10.79 15.68
C PHE A 229 -9.55 -9.62 16.66
N PHE A 230 -9.44 -8.41 16.12
CA PHE A 230 -9.27 -7.18 16.88
C PHE A 230 -10.64 -6.66 17.34
N PHE A 231 -10.89 -6.70 18.65
CA PHE A 231 -12.18 -6.37 19.27
C PHE A 231 -12.14 -4.98 19.90
N ASP A 232 -12.38 -3.95 19.09
CA ASP A 232 -12.60 -2.56 19.53
C ASP A 232 -13.81 -1.97 18.81
N LEU A 233 -14.78 -1.44 19.57
CA LEU A 233 -16.05 -1.00 19.01
C LEU A 233 -15.91 0.18 18.05
N ASN A 234 -15.05 1.15 18.38
CA ASN A 234 -14.83 2.33 17.54
C ASN A 234 -14.20 1.93 16.22
N TYR A 235 -13.20 1.06 16.27
CA TYR A 235 -12.56 0.48 15.12
C TYR A 235 -13.54 -0.34 14.27
N LEU A 236 -14.41 -1.16 14.88
CA LEU A 236 -15.42 -1.94 14.14
C LEU A 236 -16.40 -1.03 13.40
N ILE A 237 -16.87 0.04 14.05
CA ILE A 237 -17.72 1.07 13.42
C ILE A 237 -16.98 1.71 12.24
N GLN A 238 -15.73 2.12 12.42
CA GLN A 238 -14.91 2.68 11.35
C GLN A 238 -14.69 1.69 10.19
N SER A 239 -14.43 0.42 10.51
CA SER A 239 -14.23 -0.66 9.54
C SER A 239 -15.50 -0.92 8.72
N PHE A 240 -16.67 -0.91 9.37
CA PHE A 240 -17.97 -1.05 8.73
C PHE A 240 -18.27 0.12 7.79
N TRP A 241 -18.07 1.37 8.23
CA TRP A 241 -18.23 2.55 7.38
C TRP A 241 -17.22 2.58 6.24
N GLY A 242 -15.99 2.12 6.48
CA GLY A 242 -14.97 1.93 5.45
C GLY A 242 -15.44 0.97 4.35
N PHE A 243 -16.00 -0.18 4.74
CA PHE A 243 -16.61 -1.11 3.79
C PHE A 243 -17.77 -0.50 3.02
N LEU A 244 -18.70 0.21 3.67
CA LEU A 244 -19.81 0.87 2.98
C LEU A 244 -19.32 1.92 1.99
N LYS A 245 -18.29 2.68 2.35
CA LYS A 245 -17.63 3.64 1.45
C LYS A 245 -16.99 2.92 0.26
N ALA A 246 -16.33 1.78 0.47
CA ALA A 246 -15.77 0.96 -0.59
C ALA A 246 -16.86 0.42 -1.54
N VAL A 247 -17.97 -0.10 -1.01
CA VAL A 247 -19.15 -0.52 -1.78
C VAL A 247 -19.72 0.64 -2.60
N TRP A 248 -19.83 1.83 -2.01
CA TRP A 248 -20.31 3.02 -2.72
C TRP A 248 -19.39 3.39 -3.89
N TRP A 249 -18.08 3.44 -3.70
CA TRP A 249 -17.15 3.81 -4.79
C TRP A 249 -16.93 2.69 -5.81
N GLN A 250 -17.28 1.45 -5.48
CA GLN A 250 -17.25 0.31 -6.38
C GLN A 250 -18.54 0.16 -7.21
N PHE A 251 -19.71 0.30 -6.58
CA PHE A 251 -21.00 -0.02 -7.19
C PHE A 251 -21.99 1.15 -7.24
N LEU A 252 -21.67 2.32 -6.70
CA LEU A 252 -22.57 3.46 -6.64
C LEU A 252 -23.96 3.04 -6.11
N ILE A 253 -25.01 3.44 -6.82
CA ILE A 253 -26.40 3.18 -6.46
C ILE A 253 -26.90 1.80 -6.89
N ILE A 254 -26.10 0.97 -7.57
CA ILE A 254 -26.59 -0.31 -8.12
C ILE A 254 -26.46 -1.49 -7.14
N SER A 255 -25.78 -1.31 -6.02
CA SER A 255 -25.59 -2.35 -4.99
C SER A 255 -26.89 -3.04 -4.52
N PRO A 256 -28.04 -2.34 -4.34
CA PRO A 256 -29.29 -2.98 -3.90
C PRO A 256 -29.82 -4.07 -4.84
N PHE A 257 -29.47 -4.06 -6.14
CA PHE A 257 -29.85 -5.15 -7.05
C PHE A 257 -29.25 -6.50 -6.61
N GLY A 258 -28.11 -6.50 -5.91
CA GLY A 258 -27.48 -7.71 -5.38
C GLY A 258 -28.34 -8.46 -4.36
N ILE A 259 -29.11 -7.74 -3.54
CA ILE A 259 -30.05 -8.33 -2.57
C ILE A 259 -31.12 -9.14 -3.32
N TYR A 260 -31.70 -8.54 -4.36
CA TYR A 260 -32.69 -9.23 -5.19
C TYR A 260 -32.07 -10.39 -5.97
N GLY A 261 -30.85 -10.22 -6.46
CA GLY A 261 -30.06 -11.28 -7.10
C GLY A 261 -29.88 -12.50 -6.19
N LEU A 262 -29.59 -12.29 -4.91
CA LEU A 262 -29.46 -13.37 -3.92
C LEU A 262 -30.77 -14.13 -3.70
N MET A 263 -31.91 -13.43 -3.76
CA MET A 263 -33.23 -14.06 -3.68
C MET A 263 -33.54 -14.87 -4.95
N ARG A 264 -33.01 -14.45 -6.10
CA ARG A 264 -33.27 -15.04 -7.43
C ARG A 264 -32.30 -16.12 -7.84
N ILE A 265 -31.09 -16.16 -7.29
CA ILE A 265 -30.14 -17.24 -7.59
C ILE A 265 -30.72 -18.59 -7.15
N GLU A 266 -30.35 -19.63 -7.89
CA GLU A 266 -30.76 -21.01 -7.62
C GLU A 266 -30.53 -21.37 -6.16
N LYS A 267 -31.53 -22.04 -5.55
CA LYS A 267 -31.52 -22.38 -4.11
C LYS A 267 -30.25 -23.12 -3.69
N ARG A 268 -29.71 -23.98 -4.56
CA ARG A 268 -28.47 -24.74 -4.31
C ARG A 268 -27.23 -23.86 -4.12
N PHE A 269 -27.17 -22.68 -4.76
CA PHE A 269 -26.05 -21.75 -4.64
C PHE A 269 -26.26 -20.68 -3.58
N ARG A 270 -27.51 -20.43 -3.16
CA ARG A 270 -27.84 -19.33 -2.25
C ARG A 270 -27.08 -19.42 -0.92
N GLY A 271 -27.12 -20.58 -0.26
CA GLY A 271 -26.39 -20.77 1.02
C GLY A 271 -24.88 -20.66 0.85
N LEU A 272 -24.35 -21.23 -0.23
CA LEU A 272 -22.93 -21.18 -0.59
C LEU A 272 -22.44 -19.74 -0.76
N ILE A 273 -23.11 -18.95 -1.61
CA ILE A 273 -22.71 -17.56 -1.88
C ILE A 273 -22.91 -16.67 -0.65
N SER A 274 -23.99 -16.85 0.12
CA SER A 274 -24.17 -16.13 1.38
C SER A 274 -23.02 -16.38 2.34
N PHE A 275 -22.56 -17.63 2.48
CA PHE A 275 -21.40 -17.96 3.32
C PHE A 275 -20.11 -17.31 2.79
N MET A 276 -19.87 -17.42 1.47
CA MET A 276 -18.69 -16.84 0.81
C MET A 276 -18.65 -15.31 0.84
N ILE A 277 -19.74 -14.63 1.16
CA ILE A 277 -19.77 -13.18 1.35
C ILE A 277 -19.65 -12.84 2.84
N SER A 278 -20.51 -13.44 3.68
CA SER A 278 -20.64 -13.04 5.09
C SER A 278 -19.41 -13.38 5.93
N ILE A 279 -18.78 -14.54 5.73
CA ILE A 279 -17.61 -14.95 6.53
C ILE A 279 -16.39 -14.07 6.25
N PRO A 280 -15.94 -13.88 5.00
CA PRO A 280 -14.84 -12.97 4.72
C PRO A 280 -15.20 -11.51 5.07
N PHE A 281 -16.46 -11.08 4.93
CA PHE A 281 -16.88 -9.77 5.42
C PHE A 281 -16.65 -9.62 6.93
N CYS A 282 -17.11 -10.59 7.74
CA CYS A 282 -16.85 -10.62 9.17
C CYS A 282 -15.34 -10.59 9.44
N TYR A 283 -14.54 -11.42 8.77
CA TYR A 283 -13.09 -11.43 8.94
C TYR A 283 -12.47 -10.03 8.73
N ILE A 284 -12.86 -9.33 7.67
CA ILE A 284 -12.32 -7.99 7.36
C ILE A 284 -12.72 -6.96 8.42
N LEU A 285 -13.94 -7.05 8.97
CA LEU A 285 -14.36 -6.18 10.07
C LEU A 285 -13.39 -6.27 11.26
N PHE A 286 -12.96 -7.49 11.59
CA PHE A 286 -12.07 -7.77 12.73
C PHE A 286 -10.57 -7.76 12.39
N TYR A 287 -10.18 -7.35 11.18
CA TYR A 287 -8.76 -7.37 10.78
C TYR A 287 -8.17 -5.97 10.72
N ASN A 288 -7.38 -5.60 11.75
CA ASN A 288 -6.77 -4.28 11.92
C ASN A 288 -5.54 -4.06 11.05
N ILE A 289 -5.79 -3.76 9.77
CA ILE A 289 -4.80 -3.35 8.79
C ILE A 289 -5.20 -2.04 8.11
N PRO A 290 -4.21 -1.22 7.70
CA PRO A 290 -4.47 0.04 6.99
C PRO A 290 -5.00 -0.17 5.56
N ASP A 291 -4.48 -1.16 4.82
CA ASP A 291 -4.94 -1.47 3.46
C ASP A 291 -5.88 -2.68 3.45
N LYS A 292 -7.18 -2.42 3.56
CA LYS A 292 -8.23 -3.46 3.48
C LYS A 292 -8.79 -3.63 2.07
N ASP A 293 -8.46 -2.73 1.15
CA ASP A 293 -9.17 -2.58 -0.11
C ASP A 293 -9.03 -3.85 -0.98
N GLY A 294 -7.83 -4.44 -0.99
CA GLY A 294 -7.57 -5.72 -1.65
C GLY A 294 -8.41 -6.90 -1.10
N TYR A 295 -8.82 -6.86 0.18
CA TYR A 295 -9.62 -7.92 0.80
C TYR A 295 -11.10 -7.85 0.40
N TYR A 296 -11.59 -6.70 -0.06
CA TYR A 296 -12.97 -6.55 -0.52
C TYR A 296 -13.21 -7.15 -1.90
N LEU A 297 -12.17 -7.29 -2.74
CA LEU A 297 -12.31 -7.67 -4.15
C LEU A 297 -13.06 -8.99 -4.37
N PRO A 298 -12.79 -10.07 -3.62
CA PRO A 298 -13.54 -11.32 -3.80
C PRO A 298 -15.03 -11.20 -3.45
N ILE A 299 -15.38 -10.41 -2.42
CA ILE A 299 -16.77 -10.12 -2.07
C ILE A 299 -17.43 -9.31 -3.20
N PHE A 300 -16.73 -8.31 -3.72
CA PHE A 300 -17.22 -7.48 -4.83
C PHE A 300 -17.46 -8.30 -6.09
N LEU A 301 -16.60 -9.27 -6.40
CA LEU A 301 -16.80 -10.18 -7.52
C LEU A 301 -18.12 -10.96 -7.39
N LEU A 302 -18.36 -11.59 -6.24
CA LEU A 302 -19.60 -12.34 -6.01
C LEU A 302 -20.82 -11.42 -5.99
N TRP A 303 -20.69 -10.24 -5.38
CA TRP A 303 -21.76 -9.25 -5.33
C TRP A 303 -22.14 -8.74 -6.72
N LEU A 304 -21.18 -8.54 -7.63
CA LEU A 304 -21.47 -8.15 -9.01
C LEU A 304 -22.30 -9.21 -9.75
N ILE A 305 -22.00 -10.49 -9.55
CA ILE A 305 -22.78 -11.58 -10.15
C ILE A 305 -24.24 -11.50 -9.68
N LEU A 306 -24.45 -11.29 -8.39
CA LEU A 306 -25.79 -11.09 -7.83
C LEU A 306 -26.47 -9.83 -8.37
N ILE A 307 -25.76 -8.70 -8.47
CA ILE A 307 -26.27 -7.48 -9.09
C ILE A 307 -26.74 -7.77 -10.52
N GLY A 308 -25.96 -8.52 -11.30
CA GLY A 308 -26.33 -8.92 -12.67
C GLY A 308 -27.61 -9.73 -12.74
N ILE A 309 -27.75 -10.75 -11.88
CA ILE A 309 -28.98 -11.56 -11.77
C ILE A 309 -30.17 -10.67 -11.37
N GLY A 310 -29.97 -9.77 -10.39
CA GLY A 310 -30.99 -8.87 -9.90
C GLY A 310 -31.47 -7.88 -10.96
N MET A 311 -30.54 -7.25 -11.68
CA MET A 311 -30.82 -6.36 -12.80
C MET A 311 -31.54 -7.08 -13.94
N ALA A 312 -31.08 -8.26 -14.33
CA ALA A 312 -31.75 -9.04 -15.38
C ALA A 312 -33.20 -9.38 -15.02
N SER A 313 -33.48 -9.57 -13.73
CA SER A 313 -34.81 -9.91 -13.22
C SER A 313 -35.73 -8.69 -13.04
N LEU A 314 -35.19 -7.53 -12.67
CA LEU A 314 -35.98 -6.33 -12.34
C LEU A 314 -36.07 -5.31 -13.48
N LEU A 315 -35.05 -5.19 -14.33
CA LEU A 315 -35.00 -4.17 -15.37
C LEU A 315 -35.70 -4.65 -16.65
N PRO A 316 -36.75 -3.93 -17.11
CA PRO A 316 -37.38 -4.22 -18.40
C PRO A 316 -36.37 -4.09 -19.54
N SER A 317 -36.52 -4.90 -20.58
CA SER A 317 -35.62 -4.94 -21.74
C SER A 317 -35.44 -3.57 -22.41
N SER A 318 -36.46 -2.71 -22.39
CA SER A 318 -36.44 -1.34 -22.93
C SER A 318 -35.39 -0.44 -22.25
N TYR A 319 -35.14 -0.62 -20.95
CA TYR A 319 -34.23 0.21 -20.18
C TYR A 319 -32.79 -0.33 -20.14
N ARG A 320 -32.57 -1.59 -20.53
CA ARG A 320 -31.24 -2.24 -20.41
C ARG A 320 -30.15 -1.54 -21.22
N LYS A 321 -30.50 -0.88 -22.34
CA LYS A 321 -29.56 -0.07 -23.13
C LYS A 321 -28.94 1.09 -22.34
N LEU A 322 -29.66 1.63 -21.35
CA LEU A 322 -29.15 2.70 -20.48
C LEU A 322 -28.00 2.23 -19.58
N LEU A 323 -27.83 0.91 -19.37
CA LEU A 323 -26.74 0.37 -18.57
C LEU A 323 -25.35 0.64 -19.19
N ILE A 324 -25.27 0.97 -20.48
CA ILE A 324 -24.02 1.42 -21.12
C ILE A 324 -23.48 2.70 -20.45
N LEU A 325 -24.34 3.50 -19.81
CA LEU A 325 -23.93 4.68 -19.05
C LEU A 325 -23.19 4.33 -17.75
N LEU A 326 -23.34 3.11 -17.20
CA LEU A 326 -22.67 2.71 -15.96
C LEU A 326 -21.14 2.70 -16.12
N PRO A 327 -20.54 1.99 -17.10
CA PRO A 327 -19.11 2.12 -17.40
C PRO A 327 -18.64 3.57 -17.56
N VAL A 328 -19.40 4.40 -18.28
CA VAL A 328 -19.04 5.81 -18.52
C VAL A 328 -19.02 6.58 -17.21
N ALA A 329 -20.03 6.41 -16.35
CA ALA A 329 -20.07 7.03 -15.03
C ALA A 329 -18.93 6.54 -14.13
N GLY A 330 -18.66 5.23 -14.12
CA GLY A 330 -17.53 4.64 -13.38
C GLY A 330 -16.20 5.24 -13.82
N PHE A 331 -15.98 5.37 -15.13
CA PHE A 331 -14.79 6.02 -15.69
C PHE A 331 -14.69 7.48 -15.23
N ILE A 332 -15.70 8.32 -15.50
CA ILE A 332 -15.66 9.76 -15.21
C ILE A 332 -15.45 10.04 -13.72
N LEU A 333 -16.15 9.31 -12.84
CA LEU A 333 -16.12 9.55 -11.40
C LEU A 333 -14.81 9.09 -10.74
N ASN A 334 -14.16 8.06 -11.31
CA ASN A 334 -12.97 7.46 -10.70
C ASN A 334 -11.66 7.80 -11.40
N PHE A 335 -11.66 8.22 -12.67
CA PHE A 335 -10.45 8.42 -13.48
C PHE A 335 -9.39 9.27 -12.76
N ARG A 336 -9.74 10.46 -12.26
CA ARG A 336 -8.78 11.35 -11.57
C ARG A 336 -8.15 10.70 -10.33
N HIS A 337 -8.87 9.81 -9.65
CA HIS A 337 -8.37 9.15 -8.44
C HIS A 337 -7.54 7.90 -8.76
N CYS A 338 -7.84 7.26 -9.89
CA CYS A 338 -7.25 6.00 -10.32
C CYS A 338 -6.14 6.18 -11.37
N ASP A 339 -5.92 7.37 -11.92
CA ASP A 339 -4.78 7.60 -12.81
C ASP A 339 -3.48 7.75 -12.01
N LEU A 340 -2.67 6.68 -11.98
CA LEU A 340 -1.36 6.66 -11.33
C LEU A 340 -0.22 6.76 -12.34
N SER A 341 -0.50 6.99 -13.62
CA SER A 341 0.51 6.98 -14.69
C SER A 341 1.60 8.04 -14.54
N HIS A 342 1.31 9.12 -13.81
CA HIS A 342 2.23 10.22 -13.55
C HIS A 342 2.72 10.28 -12.10
N ASP A 343 2.31 9.33 -11.24
CA ASP A 343 2.71 9.33 -9.84
C ASP A 343 4.13 8.76 -9.66
N SER A 344 5.11 9.65 -9.61
CA SER A 344 6.50 9.33 -9.28
C SER A 344 6.89 9.75 -7.86
N SER A 345 5.92 9.99 -6.97
CA SER A 345 6.16 10.59 -5.65
C SER A 345 7.15 9.80 -4.78
N LEU A 346 7.02 8.47 -4.71
CA LEU A 346 7.96 7.62 -3.96
C LEU A 346 9.37 7.66 -4.56
N GLU A 347 9.49 7.65 -5.88
CA GLU A 347 10.78 7.72 -6.56
C GLU A 347 11.45 9.08 -6.36
N ASP A 348 10.71 10.18 -6.52
CA ASP A 348 11.23 11.53 -6.35
C ASP A 348 11.64 11.79 -4.89
N LEU A 349 10.90 11.27 -3.91
CA LEU A 349 11.30 11.28 -2.50
C LEU A 349 12.63 10.54 -2.31
N THR A 350 12.71 9.31 -2.82
CA THR A 350 13.88 8.44 -2.70
C THR A 350 15.12 9.09 -3.32
N GLN A 351 15.00 9.61 -4.55
CA GLN A 351 16.09 10.32 -5.23
C GLN A 351 16.50 11.60 -4.48
N SER A 352 15.54 12.35 -3.92
CA SER A 352 15.82 13.56 -3.15
C SER A 352 16.65 13.27 -1.91
N ILE A 353 16.33 12.18 -1.19
CA ILE A 353 17.10 11.73 -0.03
C ILE A 353 18.50 11.28 -0.47
N PHE A 354 18.60 10.44 -1.51
CA PHE A 354 19.89 9.91 -1.95
C PHE A 354 20.87 10.97 -2.43
N LYS A 355 20.40 12.00 -3.13
CA LYS A 355 21.26 13.08 -3.64
C LYS A 355 22.00 13.84 -2.53
N THR A 356 21.48 13.82 -1.30
CA THR A 356 22.07 14.55 -0.16
C THR A 356 22.62 13.64 0.92
N LEU A 357 22.28 12.35 0.91
CA LEU A 357 22.74 11.40 1.90
C LEU A 357 24.24 11.12 1.71
N PRO A 358 25.10 11.29 2.72
CA PRO A 358 26.52 11.00 2.57
C PRO A 358 26.82 9.51 2.32
N ASP A 359 27.91 9.24 1.60
CA ASP A 359 28.50 7.91 1.51
C ASP A 359 28.81 7.33 2.91
N SER A 360 28.88 6.01 2.99
CA SER A 360 29.28 5.28 4.20
C SER A 360 28.39 5.52 5.43
N SER A 361 27.14 5.95 5.24
CA SER A 361 26.21 6.27 6.32
C SER A 361 25.33 5.09 6.74
N ILE A 362 24.75 5.17 7.95
CA ILE A 362 23.61 4.32 8.35
C ILE A 362 22.35 5.15 8.22
N PHE A 363 21.34 4.65 7.52
CA PHE A 363 20.06 5.31 7.34
C PHE A 363 18.93 4.44 7.90
N PHE A 364 18.35 4.89 9.00
CA PHE A 364 17.19 4.27 9.62
C PHE A 364 15.89 4.82 9.04
N SER A 365 14.93 3.94 8.79
CA SER A 365 13.59 4.29 8.34
C SER A 365 12.57 3.39 9.02
N ASP A 366 11.44 3.95 9.45
CA ASP A 366 10.24 3.20 9.81
C ASP A 366 9.29 3.02 8.60
N ASP A 367 9.62 3.66 7.48
CA ASP A 367 8.90 3.58 6.22
C ASP A 367 9.36 2.37 5.40
N PHE A 368 8.44 1.42 5.24
CA PHE A 368 8.62 0.21 4.45
C PHE A 368 8.81 0.50 2.96
N PHE A 369 8.01 1.42 2.42
CA PHE A 369 7.99 1.73 0.99
C PHE A 369 9.27 2.46 0.57
N LEU A 370 9.69 3.44 1.38
CA LEU A 370 10.97 4.13 1.18
C LEU A 370 12.14 3.15 1.29
N TYR A 371 12.13 2.25 2.27
CA TYR A 371 13.21 1.26 2.44
C TYR A 371 13.42 0.42 1.18
N TYR A 372 12.36 -0.15 0.60
CA TYR A 372 12.46 -0.97 -0.60
C TYR A 372 12.78 -0.15 -1.86
N SER A 373 12.20 1.04 -1.99
CA SER A 373 12.57 1.96 -3.07
C SER A 373 14.05 2.35 -2.99
N MET A 374 14.57 2.54 -1.77
CA MET A 374 15.98 2.84 -1.55
C MET A 374 16.90 1.67 -1.91
N ILE A 375 16.52 0.43 -1.58
CA ILE A 375 17.30 -0.74 -1.99
C ILE A 375 17.33 -0.84 -3.52
N GLU A 376 16.18 -0.70 -4.18
CA GLU A 376 16.09 -0.82 -5.63
C GLU A 376 16.90 0.26 -6.37
N LYS A 377 16.89 1.49 -5.87
CA LYS A 377 17.66 2.59 -6.48
C LYS A 377 19.15 2.55 -6.19
N GLY A 378 19.59 1.62 -5.33
CA GLY A 378 20.98 1.16 -5.21
C GLY A 378 22.04 2.26 -5.17
N ARG A 379 22.56 2.57 -3.99
CA ARG A 379 23.94 3.08 -3.90
C ARG A 379 24.86 1.92 -3.59
N ASP A 380 26.00 1.87 -4.27
CA ASP A 380 27.02 0.82 -4.20
C ASP A 380 27.48 0.51 -2.78
N GLY A 381 26.77 -0.38 -2.06
CA GLY A 381 27.18 -1.05 -0.82
C GLY A 381 27.44 -0.19 0.43
N ASN A 382 27.76 1.10 0.29
CA ASN A 382 28.34 1.94 1.34
C ASN A 382 27.29 2.44 2.33
N ILE A 383 26.03 2.58 1.91
CA ILE A 383 24.95 2.99 2.81
C ILE A 383 24.32 1.73 3.42
N ALA A 384 24.31 1.68 4.75
CA ALA A 384 23.57 0.68 5.49
C ALA A 384 22.13 1.17 5.70
N LEU A 385 21.20 0.65 4.89
CA LEU A 385 19.77 0.89 5.05
C LEU A 385 19.23 -0.03 6.14
N VAL A 386 18.49 0.56 7.08
CA VAL A 386 17.94 -0.17 8.23
C VAL A 386 16.46 0.12 8.34
N LEU A 387 15.64 -0.93 8.27
CA LEU A 387 14.20 -0.87 8.52
C LEU A 387 13.93 -1.16 10.00
N ASP A 388 13.42 -0.15 10.71
CA ASP A 388 13.22 -0.18 12.16
C ASP A 388 12.39 -1.40 12.61
N PHE A 389 11.33 -1.71 11.86
CA PHE A 389 10.43 -2.82 12.17
C PHE A 389 11.14 -4.19 12.22
N TYR A 390 12.18 -4.37 11.40
CA TYR A 390 12.86 -5.65 11.31
C TYR A 390 13.96 -5.85 12.38
N LEU A 391 14.33 -4.81 13.13
CA LEU A 391 15.39 -4.88 14.14
C LEU A 391 15.15 -5.91 15.25
N ARG A 392 13.89 -6.28 15.50
CA ARG A 392 13.53 -7.32 16.48
C ARG A 392 13.70 -8.74 15.96
N PHE A 393 14.03 -8.94 14.68
CA PHE A 393 14.19 -10.27 14.12
C PHE A 393 15.65 -10.64 13.97
N ARG A 394 16.02 -11.81 14.49
CA ARG A 394 17.38 -12.33 14.43
C ARG A 394 17.92 -12.43 13.01
N TRP A 395 17.14 -12.98 12.07
CA TRP A 395 17.55 -13.14 10.67
C TRP A 395 17.97 -11.81 10.03
N TYR A 396 17.28 -10.71 10.37
CA TYR A 396 17.57 -9.39 9.82
C TYR A 396 18.84 -8.79 10.44
N LEU A 397 19.03 -8.99 11.74
CA LEU A 397 20.25 -8.55 12.43
C LEU A 397 21.48 -9.31 11.93
N ASP A 398 21.35 -10.61 11.64
CA ASP A 398 22.40 -11.43 11.05
C ASP A 398 22.78 -10.86 9.66
N GLN A 399 21.81 -10.51 8.81
CA GLN A 399 22.06 -9.84 7.53
C GLN A 399 22.70 -8.45 7.68
N LEU A 400 22.23 -7.65 8.65
CA LEU A 400 22.78 -6.32 8.91
C LEU A 400 24.22 -6.36 9.44
N SER A 401 24.61 -7.42 10.14
CA SER A 401 25.95 -7.57 10.73
C SER A 401 27.08 -7.52 9.70
N ALA A 402 26.78 -7.85 8.44
CA ALA A 402 27.72 -7.72 7.32
C ALA A 402 28.05 -6.25 6.98
N LYS A 403 27.17 -5.30 7.32
CA LYS A 403 27.33 -3.87 7.02
C LYS A 403 27.57 -3.01 8.25
N ILE A 404 26.98 -3.37 9.40
CA ILE A 404 27.02 -2.57 10.64
C ILE A 404 27.39 -3.38 11.87
N THR A 405 27.94 -2.71 12.88
CA THR A 405 28.23 -3.37 14.16
C THR A 405 26.91 -3.64 14.89
N ILE A 406 26.61 -4.90 15.15
CA ILE A 406 25.52 -5.30 16.04
C ILE A 406 26.14 -5.62 17.42
N PRO A 407 25.88 -4.80 18.45
CA PRO A 407 26.49 -5.01 19.76
C PRO A 407 25.87 -6.21 20.51
N GLU A 408 26.63 -6.85 21.40
CA GLU A 408 26.20 -8.07 22.10
C GLU A 408 24.98 -7.84 23.02
N GLU A 409 24.78 -6.60 23.47
CA GLU A 409 23.64 -6.11 24.24
C GLU A 409 22.29 -6.31 23.52
N VAL A 410 22.29 -6.43 22.19
CA VAL A 410 21.09 -6.72 21.40
C VAL A 410 20.58 -8.15 21.67
N ARG A 411 21.47 -9.12 21.91
CA ARG A 411 21.10 -10.52 22.10
C ARG A 411 20.14 -10.76 23.29
N PRO A 412 20.40 -10.24 24.50
CA PRO A 412 19.44 -10.35 25.60
C PRO A 412 18.15 -9.54 25.37
N LEU A 413 18.18 -8.44 24.60
CA LEU A 413 16.97 -7.70 24.24
C LEU A 413 16.05 -8.54 23.34
N LEU A 414 16.59 -9.22 22.33
CA LEU A 414 15.83 -10.13 21.48
C LEU A 414 15.15 -11.24 22.28
N ARG A 415 15.89 -11.88 23.20
CA ARG A 415 15.33 -12.96 24.04
C ARG A 415 14.15 -12.49 24.87
N ARG A 416 14.25 -11.30 25.47
CA ARG A 416 13.14 -10.72 26.25
C ARG A 416 11.97 -10.32 25.36
N CYS A 417 12.26 -9.71 24.20
CA CYS A 417 11.25 -9.39 23.19
C CYS A 417 10.44 -10.62 22.78
N ASP A 418 11.13 -11.72 22.44
CA ASP A 418 10.49 -12.99 22.06
C ASP A 418 9.66 -13.61 23.20
N GLN A 419 10.09 -13.46 24.45
CA GLN A 419 9.35 -13.94 25.61
C GLN A 419 8.07 -13.13 25.84
N GLU A 420 8.18 -11.80 25.88
CA GLU A 420 7.04 -10.91 26.13
C GLU A 420 6.01 -10.97 25.00
N LEU A 421 6.46 -10.98 23.73
CA LEU A 421 5.55 -11.06 22.59
C LEU A 421 4.79 -12.40 22.49
N ARG A 422 5.27 -13.46 23.14
CA ARG A 422 4.55 -14.76 23.21
C ARG A 422 3.41 -14.73 24.23
N SER A 423 3.55 -13.95 25.29
CA SER A 423 2.54 -13.80 26.34
C SER A 423 1.62 -12.60 26.14
N ALA A 424 2.03 -11.63 25.31
CA ALA A 424 1.28 -10.43 25.03
C ALA A 424 -0.06 -10.74 24.37
N ASP A 425 -1.09 -10.01 24.77
CA ASP A 425 -2.32 -9.99 24.00
C ASP A 425 -2.12 -9.26 22.65
N ARG A 426 -3.18 -9.27 21.83
CA ARG A 426 -3.14 -8.71 20.48
C ARG A 426 -2.92 -7.19 20.43
N ILE A 427 -3.37 -6.46 21.46
CA ILE A 427 -3.28 -4.99 21.54
C ILE A 427 -1.87 -4.61 21.99
N GLU A 428 -1.37 -5.27 23.03
CA GLU A 428 -0.05 -5.04 23.61
C GLU A 428 1.10 -5.40 22.64
N TYR A 429 0.89 -6.39 21.77
CA TYR A 429 1.91 -6.87 20.83
C TYR A 429 2.56 -5.73 20.03
N GLY A 430 1.75 -4.79 19.52
CA GLY A 430 2.23 -3.67 18.71
C GLY A 430 3.16 -2.74 19.49
N GLU A 431 2.76 -2.37 20.70
CA GLU A 431 3.51 -1.46 21.57
C GLU A 431 4.80 -2.11 22.09
N ILE A 432 4.74 -3.37 22.53
CA ILE A 432 5.91 -4.14 22.96
C ILE A 432 6.90 -4.26 21.79
N SER A 433 6.41 -4.61 20.59
CA SER A 433 7.24 -4.71 19.39
C SER A 433 7.96 -3.38 19.11
N LYS A 434 7.25 -2.25 19.16
CA LYS A 434 7.82 -0.92 18.91
C LYS A 434 8.83 -0.52 19.99
N GLN A 435 8.54 -0.79 21.25
CA GLN A 435 9.43 -0.55 22.38
C GLN A 435 10.76 -1.28 22.19
N TYR A 436 10.72 -2.57 21.90
CA TYR A 436 11.94 -3.36 21.70
C TYR A 436 12.73 -2.95 20.46
N CYS A 437 12.05 -2.61 19.35
CA CYS A 437 12.73 -2.05 18.18
C CYS A 437 13.49 -0.77 18.55
N ASN A 438 12.90 0.13 19.34
CA ASN A 438 13.57 1.36 19.80
C ASN A 438 14.77 1.08 20.71
N LEU A 439 14.65 0.11 21.63
CA LEU A 439 15.77 -0.30 22.50
C LEU A 439 16.93 -0.87 21.67
N ILE A 440 16.65 -1.80 20.75
CA ILE A 440 17.67 -2.39 19.87
C ILE A 440 18.30 -1.32 18.98
N LYS A 441 17.48 -0.42 18.41
CA LYS A 441 17.93 0.71 17.60
C LYS A 441 18.89 1.59 18.40
N ARG A 442 18.60 1.87 19.67
CA ARG A 442 19.49 2.66 20.56
C ARG A 442 20.86 2.00 20.73
N GLU A 443 20.91 0.69 20.98
CA GLU A 443 22.18 -0.03 21.13
C GLU A 443 23.00 0.01 19.83
N ILE A 444 22.37 -0.28 18.69
CA ILE A 444 23.02 -0.23 17.37
C ILE A 444 23.55 1.18 17.07
N VAL A 445 22.74 2.21 17.31
CA VAL A 445 23.16 3.60 17.14
C VAL A 445 24.38 3.89 18.01
N THR A 446 24.35 3.53 19.29
CA THR A 446 25.45 3.78 20.24
C THR A 446 26.76 3.13 19.78
N ALA A 447 26.71 1.88 19.31
CA ALA A 447 27.87 1.13 18.84
C ALA A 447 28.48 1.66 17.53
N ASN A 448 27.67 2.34 16.69
CA ASN A 448 28.10 2.78 15.36
C ASN A 448 28.33 4.30 15.26
N LEU A 449 27.79 5.11 16.17
CA LEU A 449 27.77 6.59 16.04
C LEU A 449 29.16 7.23 15.93
N LYS A 450 30.18 6.60 16.53
CA LYS A 450 31.58 7.05 16.42
C LYS A 450 32.27 6.61 15.13
N LYS A 451 31.75 5.57 14.46
CA LYS A 451 32.37 4.94 13.28
C LYS A 451 31.91 5.58 11.98
N ARG A 452 30.64 5.99 11.91
CA ARG A 452 30.07 6.60 10.70
C ARG A 452 28.87 7.49 11.00
N PRO A 453 28.52 8.42 10.09
CA PRO A 453 27.31 9.23 10.21
C PRO A 453 26.04 8.36 10.24
N ILE A 454 25.13 8.68 11.16
CA ILE A 454 23.85 8.00 11.30
C ILE A 454 22.73 9.00 11.03
N PHE A 455 21.77 8.58 10.22
CA PHE A 455 20.59 9.34 9.85
C PHE A 455 19.33 8.54 10.15
N THR A 456 18.24 9.25 10.42
CA THR A 456 16.92 8.66 10.58
C THR A 456 15.89 9.46 9.79
N PHE A 457 14.99 8.75 9.12
CA PHE A 457 13.77 9.29 8.59
C PHE A 457 12.71 9.31 9.70
N ILE A 458 11.94 10.40 9.81
CA ILE A 458 10.83 10.52 10.77
C ILE A 458 9.67 11.19 10.05
N TYR A 459 8.50 10.55 10.08
CA TYR A 459 7.24 11.15 9.65
C TYR A 459 6.73 12.15 10.68
N GLN A 460 6.99 13.44 10.47
CA GLN A 460 6.36 14.49 11.27
C GLN A 460 6.13 15.77 10.47
N ASP A 461 4.88 16.24 10.50
CA ASP A 461 4.46 17.55 10.04
C ASP A 461 4.70 18.58 11.15
N GLY A 462 5.16 19.80 10.80
CA GLY A 462 5.34 20.89 11.78
C GLY A 462 6.73 20.97 12.44
N ASN A 463 6.77 21.36 13.73
CA ASN A 463 8.00 21.54 14.50
C ASN A 463 8.78 20.23 14.57
N TRP A 464 10.04 20.25 14.15
CA TRP A 464 10.85 19.05 14.14
C TRP A 464 11.41 18.74 15.54
N PRO A 465 11.54 17.46 15.90
CA PRO A 465 12.02 17.08 17.21
C PRO A 465 13.49 17.49 17.33
N LYS A 466 13.85 18.14 18.43
CA LYS A 466 15.24 18.54 18.71
C LYS A 466 16.09 17.37 19.21
N ARG A 467 15.43 16.37 19.77
CA ARG A 467 16.04 15.17 20.33
C ARG A 467 15.27 13.93 19.92
N TRP A 468 15.99 12.83 19.82
CA TRP A 468 15.44 11.50 19.65
C TRP A 468 16.31 10.53 20.43
N LEU A 469 15.68 9.76 21.32
CA LEU A 469 16.37 9.09 22.42
C LEU A 469 17.14 10.12 23.28
N ASP A 470 18.40 9.85 23.57
CA ASP A 470 19.37 10.70 24.28
C ASP A 470 20.26 11.54 23.33
N LEU A 471 19.93 11.57 22.03
CA LEU A 471 20.72 12.24 20.99
C LEU A 471 20.02 13.49 20.45
N TYR A 472 20.81 14.42 19.94
CA TYR A 472 20.34 15.59 19.21
C TYR A 472 20.07 15.26 17.74
N LEU A 473 19.05 15.91 17.18
CA LEU A 473 18.70 15.81 15.77
C LEU A 473 19.12 17.07 15.02
N GLU A 474 20.00 16.91 14.05
CA GLU A 474 20.30 17.93 13.04
C GLU A 474 19.42 17.67 11.81
N THR A 475 18.53 18.60 11.47
CA THR A 475 17.69 18.44 10.29
C THR A 475 18.50 18.59 9.00
N ARG A 476 18.20 17.71 8.03
CA ARG A 476 18.63 17.80 6.63
C ARG A 476 17.41 18.01 5.71
N GLY A 477 16.35 18.61 6.26
CA GLY A 477 15.06 18.83 5.60
C GLY A 477 14.15 17.60 5.61
N LEU A 478 14.52 16.56 4.85
CA LEU A 478 13.71 15.34 4.70
C LEU A 478 13.99 14.27 5.76
N TYR A 479 15.20 14.25 6.30
CA TYR A 479 15.67 13.31 7.32
C TYR A 479 16.56 14.05 8.33
N TYR A 480 17.02 13.34 9.35
CA TYR A 480 17.79 13.93 10.45
C TYR A 480 19.09 13.17 10.68
N ARG A 481 20.18 13.90 10.96
CA ARG A 481 21.44 13.32 11.44
C ARG A 481 21.40 13.23 12.96
N LEU A 482 21.88 12.12 13.51
CA LEU A 482 22.01 11.91 14.94
C LEU A 482 23.36 12.44 15.45
N LEU A 483 23.35 13.21 16.54
CA LEU A 483 24.53 13.81 17.17
C LEU A 483 24.51 13.66 18.69
N ARG A 484 25.70 13.56 19.31
CA ARG A 484 25.85 13.54 20.78
C ARG A 484 25.78 14.94 21.40
N GLU A 485 26.15 15.94 20.61
CA GLU A 485 26.20 17.33 21.02
C GLU A 485 25.15 18.14 20.25
N PRO A 486 24.72 19.30 20.79
CA PRO A 486 23.81 20.18 20.08
C PRO A 486 24.34 20.52 18.68
N PRO A 487 23.51 20.43 17.62
CA PRO A 487 23.94 20.79 16.27
C PRO A 487 24.28 22.27 16.19
N GLN A 488 25.33 22.58 15.44
CA GLN A 488 25.56 23.94 14.97
C GLN A 488 24.58 24.25 13.82
N LEU A 489 24.15 25.50 13.73
CA LEU A 489 23.32 25.94 12.61
C LEU A 489 24.14 25.85 11.32
N SER A 490 23.66 25.05 10.37
CA SER A 490 24.28 24.91 9.06
C SER A 490 23.21 24.82 7.98
N ASP A 491 23.49 25.45 6.84
CA ASP A 491 22.65 25.33 5.65
C ASP A 491 22.85 23.95 4.99
N PHE A 492 21.87 23.52 4.19
CA PHE A 492 21.91 22.24 3.48
C PHE A 492 21.15 22.26 2.15
N PRO A 493 21.59 21.47 1.15
CA PRO A 493 20.90 21.37 -0.13
C PRO A 493 19.54 20.68 0.01
N LEU A 494 18.58 21.09 -0.83
CA LEU A 494 17.25 20.50 -0.96
C LEU A 494 16.94 20.29 -2.45
N PRO A 495 17.45 19.22 -3.07
CA PRO A 495 17.25 18.94 -4.49
C PRO A 495 15.86 18.35 -4.77
N LEU A 496 14.83 19.02 -4.27
CA LEU A 496 13.43 18.58 -4.37
C LEU A 496 12.85 18.93 -5.75
N PRO A 497 11.93 18.11 -6.30
CA PRO A 497 11.21 18.42 -7.53
C PRO A 497 10.46 19.74 -7.43
N SER A 498 10.28 20.45 -8.55
CA SER A 498 9.56 21.73 -8.55
C SER A 498 8.15 21.63 -7.97
N SER A 499 7.73 22.64 -7.21
CA SER A 499 6.35 22.79 -6.72
C SER A 499 5.32 22.87 -7.85
N ASN A 500 5.71 23.21 -9.09
CA ASN A 500 4.81 23.13 -10.24
C ASN A 500 4.39 21.69 -10.57
N ARG A 501 5.23 20.70 -10.23
CA ARG A 501 4.94 19.27 -10.36
C ARG A 501 4.32 18.72 -9.07
N TYR A 502 4.70 19.28 -7.93
CA TYR A 502 4.28 18.81 -6.61
C TYR A 502 3.46 19.86 -5.85
N ARG A 503 2.19 20.01 -6.20
CA ARG A 503 1.21 20.71 -5.36
C ARG A 503 0.29 19.72 -4.69
N LEU A 504 -0.09 20.03 -3.45
CA LEU A 504 -0.87 19.12 -2.61
C LEU A 504 -2.24 18.77 -3.22
N ASP A 505 -2.79 19.65 -4.05
CA ASP A 505 -4.06 19.50 -4.76
C ASP A 505 -3.99 18.68 -6.06
N TYR A 506 -2.77 18.38 -6.55
CA TYR A 506 -2.57 17.53 -7.72
C TYR A 506 -2.70 16.04 -7.40
N PHE A 507 -2.29 15.61 -6.20
CA PHE A 507 -2.34 14.21 -5.81
C PHE A 507 -3.64 13.86 -5.09
N THR A 508 -4.27 12.78 -5.53
CA THR A 508 -5.42 12.16 -4.84
C THR A 508 -5.01 11.06 -3.88
N ASN A 509 -3.85 10.43 -4.12
CA ASN A 509 -3.25 9.41 -3.26
C ASN A 509 -2.69 10.05 -1.97
N GLU A 510 -3.05 9.51 -0.79
CA GLU A 510 -2.66 10.12 0.49
C GLU A 510 -1.15 9.98 0.79
N ASP A 511 -0.51 8.90 0.36
CA ASP A 511 0.94 8.73 0.51
C ASP A 511 1.70 9.77 -0.33
N ALA A 512 1.29 9.96 -1.58
CA ALA A 512 1.84 10.99 -2.45
C ALA A 512 1.62 12.41 -1.90
N ARG A 513 0.43 12.69 -1.35
CA ARG A 513 0.14 13.96 -0.65
C ARG A 513 1.03 14.14 0.58
N THR A 514 1.32 13.06 1.30
CA THR A 514 2.21 13.09 2.46
C THR A 514 3.65 13.44 2.04
N VAL A 515 4.12 12.96 0.87
CA VAL A 515 5.40 13.40 0.30
C VAL A 515 5.41 14.90 0.00
N VAL A 516 4.34 15.44 -0.60
CA VAL A 516 4.24 16.88 -0.86
C VAL A 516 4.33 17.70 0.43
N LYS A 517 3.62 17.28 1.49
CA LYS A 517 3.70 17.91 2.81
C LYS A 517 5.13 17.89 3.37
N LYS A 518 5.87 16.79 3.19
CA LYS A 518 7.28 16.70 3.59
C LYS A 518 8.18 17.65 2.80
N PHE A 519 7.95 17.81 1.51
CA PHE A 519 8.69 18.79 0.71
C PHE A 519 8.44 20.21 1.21
N ALA A 520 7.18 20.55 1.51
CA ALA A 520 6.84 21.81 2.15
C ALA A 520 7.56 21.99 3.49
N ALA A 521 7.52 20.97 4.36
CA ALA A 521 8.18 20.99 5.67
C ALA A 521 9.70 21.13 5.59
N ALA A 522 10.35 20.46 4.64
CA ALA A 522 11.80 20.56 4.44
C ALA A 522 12.24 22.00 4.13
N TYR A 523 11.52 22.68 3.23
CA TYR A 523 11.78 24.09 2.93
C TYR A 523 11.50 25.01 4.12
N ASN A 524 10.41 24.79 4.86
CA ASN A 524 10.11 25.55 6.08
C ASN A 524 11.25 25.43 7.11
N ARG A 525 11.76 24.21 7.35
CA ARG A 525 12.87 23.95 8.29
C ARG A 525 14.13 24.70 7.89
N ARG A 526 14.50 24.65 6.60
CA ARG A 526 15.67 25.38 6.10
C ARG A 526 15.49 26.89 6.18
N GLY A 527 14.30 27.40 5.89
CA GLY A 527 13.96 28.82 6.04
C GLY A 527 14.12 29.32 7.48
N ILE A 528 13.70 28.52 8.46
CA ILE A 528 13.89 28.83 9.89
C ILE A 528 15.39 28.90 10.23
N ILE A 529 16.19 27.92 9.76
CA ILE A 529 17.64 27.90 10.00
C ILE A 529 18.34 29.11 9.37
N ARG A 530 18.02 29.43 8.12
CA ARG A 530 18.56 30.61 7.43
C ARG A 530 18.16 31.92 8.11
N THR A 531 16.95 32.01 8.64
CA THR A 531 16.52 33.15 9.46
C THR A 531 17.39 33.29 10.71
N GLN A 532 17.65 32.19 11.42
CA GLN A 532 18.51 32.18 12.62
C GLN A 532 19.98 32.51 12.29
N MET A 533 20.43 32.19 11.08
CA MET A 533 21.76 32.55 10.57
C MET A 533 21.84 34.00 10.03
N GLY A 534 20.72 34.72 9.95
CA GLY A 534 20.65 36.08 9.39
C GLY A 534 20.54 36.16 7.87
N ASP A 535 20.50 35.03 7.14
CA ASP A 535 20.26 34.99 5.69
C ASP A 535 18.76 35.10 5.38
N LEU A 536 18.20 36.27 5.69
CA LEU A 536 16.76 36.53 5.58
C LEU A 536 16.27 36.42 4.13
N LYS A 537 17.09 36.83 3.16
CA LYS A 537 16.74 36.79 1.73
C LYS A 537 16.44 35.36 1.29
N ARG A 538 17.36 34.43 1.56
CA ARG A 538 17.16 33.02 1.19
C ARG A 538 16.13 32.32 2.08
N ALA A 539 15.93 32.78 3.32
CA ALA A 539 14.85 32.29 4.17
C ALA A 539 13.46 32.57 3.58
N VAL A 540 13.23 33.80 3.11
CA VAL A 540 11.97 34.18 2.43
C VAL A 540 11.73 33.32 1.19
N GLU A 541 12.76 33.10 0.37
CA GLU A 541 12.66 32.23 -0.82
C GLU A 541 12.25 30.80 -0.43
N ASP A 542 12.81 30.25 0.65
CA ASP A 542 12.46 28.91 1.14
C ASP A 542 11.02 28.84 1.65
N PHE A 543 10.57 29.82 2.42
CA PHE A 543 9.17 29.87 2.88
C PHE A 543 8.19 30.00 1.71
N GLN A 544 8.52 30.80 0.69
CA GLN A 544 7.72 30.89 -0.54
C GLN A 544 7.67 29.56 -1.28
N ARG A 545 8.80 28.86 -1.41
CA ARG A 545 8.83 27.50 -2.00
C ARG A 545 7.98 26.53 -1.20
N SER A 546 8.07 26.56 0.13
CA SER A 546 7.25 25.73 1.02
C SER A 546 5.75 25.93 0.76
N LEU A 547 5.28 27.18 0.69
CA LEU A 547 3.90 27.52 0.34
C LEU A 547 3.53 27.17 -1.10
N GLY A 548 4.52 26.99 -1.99
CA GLY A 548 4.32 26.46 -3.33
C GLY A 548 3.88 25.00 -3.34
N TYR A 549 4.39 24.17 -2.41
CA TYR A 549 3.96 22.77 -2.25
C TYR A 549 2.63 22.67 -1.50
N ASP A 550 2.52 23.37 -0.37
CA ASP A 550 1.31 23.42 0.44
C ASP A 550 0.88 24.88 0.71
N PRO A 551 -0.06 25.41 -0.09
CA PRO A 551 -0.58 26.76 0.09
C PRO A 551 -1.32 26.99 1.41
N LYS A 552 -1.68 25.93 2.15
CA LYS A 552 -2.37 25.99 3.44
C LYS A 552 -1.47 25.66 4.62
N TYR A 553 -0.15 25.70 4.43
CA TYR A 553 0.79 25.51 5.54
C TYR A 553 0.89 26.79 6.39
N TYR A 554 -0.12 27.03 7.23
CA TYR A 554 -0.29 28.30 7.96
C TYR A 554 0.91 28.65 8.83
N GLN A 555 1.54 27.68 9.49
CA GLN A 555 2.78 27.89 10.24
C GLN A 555 3.86 28.62 9.43
N VAL A 556 3.99 28.31 8.13
CA VAL A 556 4.94 28.95 7.21
C VAL A 556 4.55 30.40 6.93
N MET A 557 3.26 30.72 6.85
CA MET A 557 2.80 32.10 6.66
C MET A 557 3.23 32.99 7.82
N GLY A 558 3.13 32.50 9.05
CA GLY A 558 3.64 33.19 10.23
C GLY A 558 5.15 33.40 10.17
N ASN A 559 5.91 32.36 9.83
CA ASN A 559 7.38 32.45 9.67
C ASN A 559 7.78 33.42 8.56
N LEU A 560 7.08 33.41 7.43
CA LEU A 560 7.31 34.29 6.30
C LEU A 560 7.03 35.75 6.65
N GLY A 561 5.93 36.03 7.35
CA GLY A 561 5.62 37.38 7.82
C GLY A 561 6.69 37.92 8.77
N LEU A 562 7.13 37.10 9.74
CA LEU A 562 8.23 37.48 10.64
C LEU A 562 9.56 37.65 9.91
N ALA A 563 9.86 36.85 8.89
CA ALA A 563 11.07 37.00 8.08
C ALA A 563 11.08 38.33 7.29
N TYR A 564 9.95 38.73 6.71
CA TYR A 564 9.81 40.04 6.07
C TYR A 564 9.96 41.19 7.06
N LEU A 565 9.43 41.03 8.28
CA LEU A 565 9.64 42.02 9.33
C LEU A 565 11.13 42.21 9.62
N PHE A 566 11.89 41.13 9.77
CA PHE A 566 13.34 41.21 10.00
C PHE A 566 14.09 41.82 8.80
N GLN A 567 13.55 41.75 7.58
CA GLN A 567 14.09 42.45 6.41
C GLN A 567 13.71 43.94 6.35
N GLY A 568 12.80 44.40 7.20
CA GLY A 568 12.24 45.76 7.14
C GLY A 568 11.10 45.93 6.13
N ASP A 569 10.61 44.85 5.51
CA ASP A 569 9.49 44.88 4.55
C ASP A 569 8.16 44.75 5.31
N THR A 570 7.69 45.88 5.83
CA THR A 570 6.44 45.95 6.61
C THR A 570 5.21 45.60 5.77
N VAL A 571 5.19 45.93 4.48
CA VAL A 571 4.06 45.66 3.58
C VAL A 571 3.84 44.16 3.43
N ASN A 572 4.89 43.40 3.11
CA ASN A 572 4.75 41.95 2.98
C ASN A 572 4.60 41.25 4.33
N CYS A 573 5.25 41.74 5.39
CA CYS A 573 4.99 41.29 6.76
C CYS A 573 3.49 41.32 7.09
N CYS A 574 2.86 42.49 6.97
CA CYS A 574 1.45 42.67 7.30
C CYS A 574 0.53 41.82 6.42
N ARG A 575 0.84 41.67 5.13
CA ARG A 575 0.10 40.81 4.23
C ARG A 575 0.08 39.34 4.70
N TRP A 576 1.24 38.79 5.05
CA TRP A 576 1.35 37.37 5.43
C TRP A 576 0.85 37.10 6.85
N LEU A 577 1.12 37.99 7.81
CA LEU A 577 0.58 37.86 9.16
C LEU A 577 -0.95 38.00 9.19
N ARG A 578 -1.55 38.84 8.34
CA ARG A 578 -3.01 38.90 8.19
C ARG A 578 -3.57 37.55 7.75
N ARG A 579 -3.02 36.95 6.70
CA ARG A 579 -3.46 35.63 6.20
C ARG A 579 -3.32 34.53 7.25
N TYR A 580 -2.23 34.55 8.02
CA TYR A 580 -2.04 33.66 9.15
C TYR A 580 -3.19 33.79 10.18
N LEU A 581 -3.49 35.02 10.62
CA LEU A 581 -4.51 35.29 11.63
C LEU A 581 -5.94 34.99 11.13
N GLU A 582 -6.23 35.31 9.87
CA GLU A 582 -7.52 35.01 9.22
C GLU A 582 -7.76 33.50 9.06
N SER A 583 -6.70 32.68 9.02
CA SER A 583 -6.85 31.23 8.91
C SER A 583 -7.45 30.57 10.15
N GLY A 584 -7.41 31.24 11.31
CA GLY A 584 -7.78 30.69 12.61
C GLY A 584 -6.79 29.66 13.17
N TYR A 585 -5.67 29.41 12.49
CA TYR A 585 -4.60 28.53 12.98
C TYR A 585 -3.90 29.16 14.20
N GLU A 586 -3.65 28.36 15.23
CA GLU A 586 -2.89 28.77 16.40
C GLU A 586 -1.69 27.85 16.67
N ASP A 587 -0.54 28.44 16.96
CA ASP A 587 0.67 27.78 17.45
C ASP A 587 1.34 28.62 18.56
N ASP A 588 2.48 28.15 19.07
CA ASP A 588 3.24 28.81 20.13
C ASP A 588 3.66 30.26 19.78
N LYS A 589 3.70 30.63 18.49
CA LYS A 589 4.07 31.97 18.01
C LYS A 589 2.87 32.87 17.81
N THR A 590 1.63 32.36 17.87
CA THR A 590 0.42 33.16 17.69
C THR A 590 0.37 34.41 18.60
N PRO A 591 0.70 34.34 19.90
CA PRO A 591 0.72 35.54 20.75
C PRO A 591 1.69 36.61 20.26
N LEU A 592 2.90 36.19 19.85
CA LEU A 592 3.92 37.07 19.26
C LEU A 592 3.41 37.70 17.96
N ILE A 593 2.86 36.89 17.05
CA ILE A 593 2.33 37.34 15.76
C ILE A 593 1.19 38.36 15.95
N ARG A 594 0.28 38.13 16.91
CA ARG A 594 -0.79 39.08 17.25
C ARG A 594 -0.23 40.41 17.75
N GLY A 595 0.78 40.37 18.61
CA GLY A 595 1.47 41.56 19.11
C GLY A 595 2.11 42.37 17.98
N VAL A 596 2.93 41.71 17.17
CA VAL A 596 3.61 42.31 16.01
C VAL A 596 2.61 42.92 15.02
N TYR A 597 1.54 42.19 14.68
CA TYR A 597 0.54 42.69 13.74
C TYR A 597 -0.19 43.93 14.28
N LYS A 598 -0.49 43.96 15.59
CA LYS A 598 -1.16 45.11 16.22
C LYS A 598 -0.28 46.36 16.24
N GLU A 599 1.03 46.20 16.38
CA GLU A 599 2.00 47.29 16.50
C GLU A 599 2.39 47.86 15.12
N ILE A 600 2.54 47.01 14.11
CA ILE A 600 3.18 47.37 12.83
C ILE A 600 2.18 47.51 11.68
N CYS A 601 1.02 46.84 11.76
CA CYS A 601 0.10 46.65 10.63
C CYS A 601 -1.26 47.34 10.78
N ARG A 602 -1.40 48.21 11.79
CA ARG A 602 -2.63 48.96 12.06
C ARG A 602 -2.69 50.27 11.31
#